data_AF-A0A2V8QBQ9-F1
#
_entry.id   AF-A0A2V8QBQ9-F1
#
_cell.length_a   1.000
_cell.length_b   1.000
_cell.length_c   1.000
_cell.angle_alpha   90.00
_cell.angle_beta   90.00
_cell.angle_gamma   90.00
#
_symmetry.space_group_name_H-M   'P 1'
#
loop_
_entity.id
_entity.type
_entity.pdbx_description
1 polymer ?
#
loop_
_entity_poly.entity_id
_entity_poly.type
_entity_poly.pdbx_seq_one_letter_code
_entity_poly.pdbx_strand_id
1 'polypeptide(L)'
;MNLADLAHDTMIEQGFKPEIPRSVKAELELIDQNKVIKSSPGRDLRELLWSSIDNLTSRDLDQVEYAERQNDGGIRVLIGIADVDAFVKKDSAIDSYARENTTSVYTGVTTFPMLPEELSTDATSLLEGKDRLAIVIEFIVSADGDTKSQGVYPAIVHNYSKMSYEVIGKWLDDHTAVPTEVSDVPKLEEQVRLQFEAATRLRDARKVHGALHLETIQATPVMNEQGEVTDLSLVEQNSARDIIENFMIAANATMAEFLDTQGIVSLRRVVTTPSNWPRIVEIAEELDETLPQEPDVRALSDFLERRKKVDPDHFADLSLSVVKLLGPGDYVVHVPGEDNDGHFGLAVHRYTHSTAPNRRYPDLVTQRLLKWSTSKGGAAYTKDELEKIAERCNDRESAARKVERKMRKVAAAMMMKNRIGDQFDAIVTGVSQKGTFARIVRPPVDGMVVKRERGLKVGQHARVKLLSVDPARGFIDFAAT
;
A
#
# COMPACT_ATOMS: atom_id res chain seq x y z
N MET A 1 -16.27 19.72 -17.63
CA MET A 1 -16.54 18.77 -16.52
C MET A 1 -15.51 19.06 -15.46
N ASN A 2 -15.93 19.41 -14.25
CA ASN A 2 -15.00 19.60 -13.14
C ASN A 2 -14.69 18.22 -12.53
N LEU A 3 -13.43 17.79 -12.59
CA LEU A 3 -13.02 16.47 -12.09
C LEU A 3 -13.06 16.39 -10.56
N ALA A 4 -12.85 17.50 -9.86
CA ALA A 4 -12.93 17.54 -8.41
C ALA A 4 -14.38 17.33 -7.93
N ASP A 5 -15.35 18.00 -8.55
CA ASP A 5 -16.78 17.82 -8.25
C ASP A 5 -17.22 16.37 -8.53
N LEU A 6 -16.79 15.80 -9.67
CA LEU A 6 -17.08 14.40 -10.01
C LEU A 6 -16.46 13.42 -9.00
N ALA A 7 -15.23 13.68 -8.55
CA ALA A 7 -14.57 12.86 -7.53
C ALA A 7 -15.34 12.92 -6.21
N HIS A 8 -15.76 14.12 -5.80
CA HIS A 8 -16.57 14.34 -4.61
C HIS A 8 -17.93 13.62 -4.68
N ASP A 9 -18.67 13.79 -5.76
CA ASP A 9 -19.96 13.11 -5.97
C ASP A 9 -19.78 11.59 -5.97
N THR A 10 -18.70 11.10 -6.59
CA THR A 10 -18.37 9.67 -6.60
C THR A 10 -18.06 9.14 -5.19
N MET A 11 -17.41 9.92 -4.33
CA MET A 11 -17.20 9.56 -2.93
C MET A 11 -18.55 9.35 -2.22
N ILE A 12 -19.48 10.29 -2.37
CA ILE A 12 -20.83 10.21 -1.78
C ILE A 12 -21.61 9.02 -2.35
N GLU A 13 -21.58 8.81 -3.67
CA GLU A 13 -22.23 7.66 -4.34
C GLU A 13 -21.71 6.31 -3.80
N GLN A 14 -20.44 6.22 -3.42
CA GLN A 14 -19.85 5.02 -2.81
C GLN A 14 -20.00 4.98 -1.28
N GLY A 15 -20.72 5.94 -0.69
CA GLY A 15 -21.11 5.97 0.73
C GLY A 15 -20.07 6.57 1.67
N PHE A 16 -19.07 7.29 1.16
CA PHE A 16 -18.15 8.06 2.00
C PHE A 16 -18.80 9.35 2.48
N LYS A 17 -18.23 9.94 3.54
CA LYS A 17 -18.58 11.27 4.05
C LYS A 17 -17.35 12.19 3.89
N PRO A 18 -17.15 12.80 2.71
CA PRO A 18 -15.96 13.59 2.42
C PRO A 18 -15.93 14.94 3.17
N GLU A 19 -17.06 15.43 3.66
CA GLU A 19 -17.12 16.70 4.37
C GLU A 19 -16.77 16.56 5.86
N ILE A 20 -15.83 17.38 6.32
CA ILE A 20 -15.44 17.44 7.73
C ILE A 20 -16.57 18.05 8.59
N PRO A 21 -17.16 17.30 9.54
CA PRO A 21 -18.22 17.80 10.40
C PRO A 21 -17.76 18.92 11.34
N ARG A 22 -18.71 19.76 11.81
CA ARG A 22 -18.41 20.83 12.78
C ARG A 22 -17.80 20.32 14.09
N SER A 23 -18.23 19.14 14.56
CA SER A 23 -17.67 18.51 15.76
C SER A 23 -16.20 18.16 15.61
N VAL A 24 -15.78 17.72 14.41
CA VAL A 24 -14.37 17.44 14.10
C VAL A 24 -13.57 18.73 14.11
N LYS A 25 -14.07 19.81 13.48
CA LYS A 25 -13.40 21.12 13.49
C LYS A 25 -13.23 21.66 14.92
N ALA A 26 -14.27 21.56 15.75
CA ALA A 26 -14.22 21.99 17.14
C ALA A 26 -13.21 21.16 17.97
N GLU A 27 -13.09 19.85 17.71
CA GLU A 27 -12.07 19.02 18.37
C GLU A 27 -10.65 19.40 17.92
N LEU A 28 -10.43 19.66 16.64
CA LEU A 28 -9.12 20.09 16.10
C LEU A 28 -8.62 21.38 16.76
N GLU A 29 -9.50 22.36 16.97
CA GLU A 29 -9.16 23.64 17.62
C GLU A 29 -8.65 23.47 19.07
N LEU A 30 -8.95 22.33 19.71
CA LEU A 30 -8.51 22.02 21.08
C LEU A 30 -7.19 21.26 21.14
N ILE A 31 -6.67 20.78 20.00
CA ILE A 31 -5.44 20.00 19.95
C ILE A 31 -4.23 20.93 20.10
N ASP A 32 -3.53 20.80 21.22
CA ASP A 32 -2.22 21.41 21.44
C ASP A 32 -1.13 20.36 21.22
N GLN A 33 -0.52 20.38 20.03
CA GLN A 33 0.52 19.44 19.64
C GLN A 33 1.71 19.42 20.61
N ASN A 34 2.15 20.59 21.09
CA ASN A 34 3.29 20.68 22.00
C ASN A 34 2.96 20.05 23.35
N LYS A 35 1.73 20.23 23.83
CA LYS A 35 1.26 19.60 25.07
C LYS A 35 1.19 18.08 24.91
N VAL A 36 0.68 17.58 23.79
CA VAL A 36 0.61 16.13 23.49
C VAL A 36 2.01 15.52 23.51
N ILE A 37 2.96 16.09 22.78
CA ILE A 37 4.35 15.61 22.72
C ILE A 37 4.99 15.60 24.12
N LYS A 38 4.89 16.70 24.88
CA LYS A 38 5.47 16.80 26.23
C LYS A 38 4.88 15.83 27.24
N SER A 39 3.62 15.43 27.05
CA SER A 39 2.92 14.51 27.96
C SER A 39 3.19 13.04 27.66
N SER A 40 3.86 12.71 26.56
CA SER A 40 4.09 11.32 26.15
C SER A 40 5.28 10.69 26.92
N PRO A 41 5.09 9.56 27.61
CA PRO A 41 6.14 8.89 28.36
C PRO A 41 7.10 8.05 27.49
N GLY A 42 7.15 8.31 26.18
CA GLY A 42 7.93 7.54 25.22
C GLY A 42 9.45 7.68 25.40
N ARG A 43 10.21 6.72 24.85
CA ARG A 43 11.67 6.81 24.80
C ARG A 43 12.09 8.00 23.95
N ASP A 44 13.15 8.70 24.34
CA ASP A 44 13.75 9.72 23.49
C ASP A 44 14.76 9.07 22.55
N LEU A 45 14.44 9.04 21.26
CA LEU A 45 15.28 8.47 20.20
C LEU A 45 15.64 9.52 19.16
N ARG A 46 15.49 10.81 19.47
CA ARG A 46 15.72 11.90 18.52
C ARG A 46 17.16 11.95 17.99
N GLU A 47 18.13 11.44 18.73
CA GLU A 47 19.54 11.41 18.33
C GLU A 47 19.88 10.33 17.29
N LEU A 48 18.97 9.39 17.01
CA LEU A 48 19.19 8.41 15.94
C LEU A 48 18.93 9.08 14.59
N LEU A 49 19.71 8.72 13.58
CA LEU A 49 19.62 9.26 12.21
C LEU A 49 18.39 8.73 11.47
N TRP A 50 17.19 9.07 11.94
CA TRP A 50 15.95 8.74 11.27
C TRP A 50 15.82 9.52 9.96
N SER A 51 15.30 8.84 8.94
CA SER A 51 14.99 9.42 7.64
C SER A 51 13.73 8.77 7.07
N SER A 52 13.10 9.38 6.08
CA SER A 52 11.92 8.81 5.40
C SER A 52 12.16 8.77 3.89
N ILE A 53 11.65 7.75 3.20
CA ILE A 53 11.61 7.70 1.73
C ILE A 53 10.16 7.67 1.25
N ASP A 54 9.74 8.71 0.54
CA ASP A 54 8.35 8.89 0.11
C ASP A 54 8.26 9.51 -1.31
N ASN A 55 7.04 9.75 -1.80
CA ASN A 55 6.88 10.57 -3.00
C ASN A 55 7.28 12.03 -2.71
N LEU A 56 7.86 12.70 -3.71
CA LEU A 56 8.32 14.09 -3.58
C LEU A 56 7.24 15.03 -3.03
N THR A 57 5.99 14.87 -3.48
CA THR A 57 4.85 15.70 -3.09
C THR A 57 4.12 15.25 -1.82
N SER A 58 4.44 14.06 -1.28
CA SER A 58 3.78 13.55 -0.08
C SER A 58 4.06 14.42 1.14
N ARG A 59 3.03 14.63 1.95
CA ARG A 59 3.11 15.34 3.24
C ARG A 59 2.57 14.52 4.39
N ASP A 60 1.88 13.42 4.12
CA ASP A 60 1.33 12.44 5.05
C ASP A 60 2.32 11.32 5.36
N LEU A 61 3.47 11.68 5.93
CA LEU A 61 4.56 10.74 6.17
C LEU A 61 4.23 9.87 7.39
N ASP A 62 3.92 8.60 7.13
CA ASP A 62 3.54 7.62 8.14
C ASP A 62 4.73 6.97 8.84
N GLN A 63 5.91 6.95 8.22
CA GLN A 63 7.10 6.25 8.73
C GLN A 63 8.34 7.15 8.82
N VAL A 64 9.35 6.66 9.56
CA VAL A 64 10.78 6.92 9.40
C VAL A 64 11.58 5.65 9.70
N GLU A 65 12.78 5.52 9.15
CA GLU A 65 13.65 4.36 9.30
C GLU A 65 15.04 4.68 9.85
N TYR A 66 15.58 3.70 10.58
CA TYR A 66 16.95 3.68 11.09
C TYR A 66 17.49 2.24 11.11
N ALA A 67 18.78 2.07 10.82
CA ALA A 67 19.45 0.77 10.86
C ALA A 67 20.77 0.82 11.64
N GLU A 68 21.14 -0.27 12.31
CA GLU A 68 22.38 -0.38 13.09
C GLU A 68 22.99 -1.78 12.97
N ARG A 69 24.25 -1.86 12.54
CA ARG A 69 24.97 -3.12 12.46
C ARG A 69 25.30 -3.64 13.85
N GLN A 70 24.97 -4.89 14.10
CA GLN A 70 25.23 -5.60 15.35
C GLN A 70 26.60 -6.32 15.28
N ASN A 71 27.15 -6.66 16.45
CA ASN A 71 28.45 -7.32 16.58
C ASN A 71 28.51 -8.70 15.91
N ASP A 72 27.37 -9.40 15.83
CA ASP A 72 27.22 -10.72 15.20
C ASP A 72 26.97 -10.65 13.68
N GLY A 73 27.00 -9.45 13.09
CA GLY A 73 26.73 -9.23 11.66
C GLY A 73 25.24 -9.11 11.31
N GLY A 74 24.34 -9.24 12.29
CA GLY A 74 22.94 -8.86 12.14
C GLY A 74 22.76 -7.36 11.92
N ILE A 75 21.61 -6.96 11.38
CA ILE A 75 21.25 -5.55 11.19
C ILE A 75 19.98 -5.30 12.01
N ARG A 76 20.11 -4.49 13.04
CA ARG A 76 18.97 -4.02 13.82
C ARG A 76 18.28 -2.91 13.03
N VAL A 77 17.00 -3.08 12.76
CA VAL A 77 16.16 -2.13 12.03
C VAL A 77 15.10 -1.60 12.99
N LEU A 78 14.95 -0.28 13.00
CA LEU A 78 13.88 0.40 13.71
C LEU A 78 13.03 1.13 12.69
N ILE A 79 11.72 0.92 12.79
CA ILE A 79 10.72 1.64 11.99
C ILE A 79 9.88 2.47 12.96
N GLY A 80 9.98 3.79 12.86
CA GLY A 80 9.14 4.72 13.61
C GLY A 80 7.87 5.01 12.82
N ILE A 81 6.70 4.66 13.35
CA ILE A 81 5.40 4.92 12.74
C ILE A 81 4.70 6.08 13.44
N ALA A 82 4.15 7.04 12.70
CA ALA A 82 3.41 8.19 13.24
C ALA A 82 2.41 7.79 14.34
N ASP A 83 2.52 8.36 15.54
CA ASP A 83 1.60 8.02 16.64
C ASP A 83 0.28 8.81 16.56
N VAL A 84 -0.64 8.32 15.72
CA VAL A 84 -1.95 8.95 15.49
C VAL A 84 -2.88 8.80 16.69
N ASP A 85 -2.83 7.68 17.42
CA ASP A 85 -3.65 7.50 18.63
C ASP A 85 -3.34 8.57 19.71
N ALA A 86 -2.13 9.13 19.73
CA ALA A 86 -1.81 10.23 20.65
C ALA A 86 -2.73 11.44 20.47
N PHE A 87 -3.21 11.68 19.23
CA PHE A 87 -4.05 12.81 18.84
C PHE A 87 -5.51 12.44 18.64
N VAL A 88 -5.80 11.22 18.18
CA VAL A 88 -7.14 10.75 17.84
C VAL A 88 -7.61 9.68 18.83
N LYS A 89 -8.28 10.11 19.90
CA LYS A 89 -8.74 9.21 20.96
C LYS A 89 -9.97 8.42 20.53
N LYS A 90 -10.04 7.14 20.95
CA LYS A 90 -11.21 6.28 20.73
C LYS A 90 -12.50 7.02 21.17
N ASP A 91 -13.53 6.95 20.34
CA ASP A 91 -14.85 7.55 20.53
C ASP A 91 -14.90 9.09 20.50
N SER A 92 -13.81 9.76 20.08
CA SER A 92 -13.84 11.20 19.78
C SER A 92 -14.57 11.53 18.47
N ALA A 93 -14.77 12.81 18.16
CA ALA A 93 -15.42 13.22 16.91
C ALA A 93 -14.52 12.92 15.71
N ILE A 94 -13.21 13.16 15.82
CA ILE A 94 -12.22 12.79 14.80
C ILE A 94 -12.19 11.28 14.61
N ASP A 95 -12.22 10.50 15.70
CA ASP A 95 -12.28 9.04 15.63
C ASP A 95 -13.54 8.54 14.93
N SER A 96 -14.70 9.09 15.28
CA SER A 96 -15.95 8.72 14.62
C SER A 96 -15.94 9.03 13.11
N TYR A 97 -15.29 10.13 12.70
CA TYR A 97 -15.11 10.45 11.28
C TYR A 97 -14.16 9.47 10.59
N ALA A 98 -13.01 9.17 11.23
CA ALA A 98 -12.04 8.21 10.72
C ALA A 98 -12.63 6.79 10.62
N ARG A 99 -13.41 6.36 11.60
CA ARG A 99 -14.10 5.05 11.62
C ARG A 99 -15.17 4.94 10.54
N GLU A 100 -15.83 6.03 10.20
CA GLU A 100 -16.83 6.03 9.12
C GLU A 100 -16.17 5.84 7.75
N ASN A 101 -15.11 6.59 7.47
CA ASN A 101 -14.44 6.59 6.15
C ASN A 101 -13.38 5.51 6.00
N THR A 102 -12.76 5.08 7.11
CA THR A 102 -11.73 4.05 7.33
C THR A 102 -10.42 4.13 6.52
N THR A 103 -10.40 4.86 5.40
CA THR A 103 -9.24 4.95 4.51
C THR A 103 -9.22 6.30 3.80
N SER A 104 -8.03 6.81 3.53
CA SER A 104 -7.86 7.89 2.56
C SER A 104 -8.13 7.37 1.14
N VAL A 105 -8.65 8.22 0.25
CA VAL A 105 -8.96 7.87 -1.14
C VAL A 105 -8.19 8.80 -2.08
N TYR A 106 -7.38 8.22 -2.97
CA TYR A 106 -6.46 8.96 -3.84
C TYR A 106 -6.97 8.91 -5.28
N THR A 107 -7.76 9.90 -5.68
CA THR A 107 -8.41 9.89 -6.99
C THR A 107 -7.50 10.29 -8.16
N GLY A 108 -6.28 10.76 -7.85
CA GLY A 108 -5.36 11.39 -8.82
C GLY A 108 -5.71 12.85 -9.13
N VAL A 109 -6.86 13.34 -8.64
CA VAL A 109 -7.31 14.73 -8.82
C VAL A 109 -7.41 15.44 -7.48
N THR A 110 -8.13 14.81 -6.56
CA THR A 110 -8.32 15.27 -5.19
C THR A 110 -8.08 14.09 -4.26
N THR A 111 -7.30 14.33 -3.21
CA THR A 111 -7.14 13.37 -2.12
C THR A 111 -8.23 13.63 -1.09
N PHE A 112 -8.94 12.58 -0.68
CA PHE A 112 -9.91 12.63 0.40
C PHE A 112 -9.30 11.92 1.61
N PRO A 113 -8.70 12.65 2.56
CA PRO A 113 -7.97 12.03 3.64
C PRO A 113 -8.93 11.46 4.70
N MET A 114 -8.54 10.33 5.30
CA MET A 114 -9.26 9.71 6.41
C MET A 114 -9.29 10.61 7.65
N LEU A 115 -8.22 11.38 7.86
CA LEU A 115 -8.06 12.33 8.94
C LEU A 115 -8.01 13.76 8.37
N PRO A 116 -8.38 14.78 9.15
CA PRO A 116 -8.14 16.17 8.78
C PRO A 116 -6.68 16.42 8.39
N GLU A 117 -6.45 17.32 7.43
CA GLU A 117 -5.11 17.61 6.90
C GLU A 117 -4.18 18.19 7.98
N GLU A 118 -4.75 18.95 8.92
CA GLU A 118 -4.03 19.51 10.08
C GLU A 118 -3.41 18.43 10.96
N LEU A 119 -3.95 17.20 10.91
CA LEU A 119 -3.32 16.04 11.54
C LEU A 119 -2.43 15.32 10.54
N SER A 120 -3.04 14.75 9.50
CA SER A 120 -2.36 13.79 8.62
C SER A 120 -1.17 14.37 7.88
N THR A 121 -1.15 15.68 7.59
CA THR A 121 -0.07 16.35 6.85
C THR A 121 0.77 17.31 7.68
N ASP A 122 0.54 17.34 9.01
CA ASP A 122 1.30 18.16 9.94
C ASP A 122 1.47 17.50 11.32
N ALA A 123 0.43 17.49 12.16
CA ALA A 123 0.59 17.20 13.58
C ALA A 123 1.13 15.78 13.86
N THR A 124 0.67 14.80 13.09
CA THR A 124 1.08 13.38 13.19
C THR A 124 2.11 13.00 12.14
N SER A 125 2.20 13.74 11.03
CA SER A 125 3.15 13.46 9.96
C SER A 125 4.60 13.59 10.45
N LEU A 126 5.42 12.60 10.09
CA LEU A 126 6.84 12.53 10.43
C LEU A 126 7.69 13.43 9.53
N LEU A 127 7.29 14.70 9.40
CA LEU A 127 7.95 15.70 8.55
C LEU A 127 9.42 15.92 8.92
N GLU A 128 10.23 16.19 7.91
CA GLU A 128 11.64 16.57 8.03
C GLU A 128 11.86 17.74 9.00
N GLY A 129 12.92 17.65 9.81
CA GLY A 129 13.34 18.64 10.78
C GLY A 129 12.40 18.79 11.97
N LYS A 130 11.50 17.83 12.21
CA LYS A 130 10.50 17.89 13.28
C LYS A 130 10.63 16.75 14.28
N ASP A 131 10.46 17.10 15.56
CA ASP A 131 10.23 16.15 16.63
C ASP A 131 8.78 15.66 16.57
N ARG A 132 8.60 14.34 16.61
CA ARG A 132 7.29 13.70 16.52
C ARG A 132 7.17 12.47 17.41
N LEU A 133 5.94 12.21 17.86
CA LEU A 133 5.62 10.95 18.54
C LEU A 133 5.52 9.83 17.50
N ALA A 134 6.14 8.70 17.82
CA ALA A 134 6.11 7.52 16.99
C ALA A 134 5.90 6.25 17.83
N ILE A 135 5.30 5.25 17.22
CA ILE A 135 5.37 3.85 17.64
C ILE A 135 6.55 3.22 16.91
N VAL A 136 7.58 2.84 17.66
CA VAL A 136 8.76 2.17 17.13
C VAL A 136 8.53 0.68 17.10
N ILE A 137 8.74 0.08 15.94
CA ILE A 137 8.79 -1.37 15.72
C ILE A 137 10.26 -1.75 15.50
N GLU A 138 10.79 -2.63 16.34
CA GLU A 138 12.21 -2.97 16.38
C GLU A 138 12.40 -4.47 16.14
N PHE A 139 13.25 -4.80 15.16
CA PHE A 139 13.62 -6.19 14.84
C PHE A 139 15.08 -6.28 14.34
N ILE A 140 15.66 -7.47 14.44
CA ILE A 140 16.98 -7.77 13.87
C ILE A 140 16.80 -8.60 12.61
N VAL A 141 17.46 -8.19 11.53
CA VAL A 141 17.61 -8.94 10.28
C VAL A 141 18.93 -9.71 10.32
N SER A 142 18.88 -11.03 10.31
CA SER A 142 20.06 -11.90 10.28
C SER A 142 20.72 -11.92 8.90
N ALA A 143 21.83 -12.66 8.75
CA ALA A 143 22.55 -12.76 7.47
C ALA A 143 21.77 -13.48 6.36
N ASP A 144 20.94 -14.44 6.75
CA ASP A 144 20.01 -15.18 5.89
C ASP A 144 18.67 -14.46 5.67
N GLY A 145 18.47 -13.30 6.32
CA GLY A 145 17.28 -12.45 6.14
C GLY A 145 16.09 -12.81 7.03
N ASP A 146 16.25 -13.78 7.93
CA ASP A 146 15.28 -14.02 9.00
C ASP A 146 15.16 -12.81 9.92
N THR A 147 13.97 -12.65 10.50
CA THR A 147 13.68 -11.54 11.42
C THR A 147 13.50 -12.04 12.84
N LYS A 148 14.02 -11.27 13.80
CA LYS A 148 13.82 -11.50 15.22
C LYS A 148 13.31 -10.23 15.89
N SER A 149 12.04 -10.24 16.30
CA SER A 149 11.42 -9.16 17.06
C SER A 149 12.24 -8.80 18.31
N GLN A 150 12.46 -7.50 18.53
CA GLN A 150 13.07 -6.94 19.73
C GLN A 150 12.08 -6.16 20.58
N GLY A 151 11.02 -5.62 19.97
CA GLY A 151 9.91 -5.01 20.69
C GLY A 151 9.12 -3.98 19.88
N VAL A 152 8.03 -3.53 20.47
CA VAL A 152 7.17 -2.46 19.94
C VAL A 152 6.86 -1.50 21.08
N TYR A 153 7.13 -0.20 20.91
CA TYR A 153 6.98 0.78 22.00
C TYR A 153 6.85 2.23 21.52
N PRO A 154 6.22 3.13 22.31
CA PRO A 154 6.18 4.57 22.01
C PRO A 154 7.55 5.26 22.18
N ALA A 155 7.85 6.21 21.31
CA ALA A 155 9.06 7.03 21.33
C ALA A 155 8.82 8.44 20.78
N ILE A 156 9.81 9.31 20.97
CA ILE A 156 9.96 10.59 20.27
C ILE A 156 11.12 10.44 19.28
N VAL A 157 10.89 10.79 18.02
CA VAL A 157 11.86 10.71 16.93
C VAL A 157 12.03 12.07 16.25
N HIS A 158 13.13 12.26 15.55
CA HIS A 158 13.42 13.45 14.74
C HIS A 158 13.76 13.01 13.33
N ASN A 159 12.95 13.38 12.34
CA ASN A 159 13.25 13.05 10.93
C ASN A 159 14.33 14.00 10.40
N TYR A 160 15.54 13.50 10.16
CA TYR A 160 16.66 14.32 9.68
C TYR A 160 16.62 14.60 8.17
N SER A 161 15.94 13.77 7.39
CA SER A 161 15.86 13.95 5.94
C SER A 161 14.63 13.28 5.35
N LYS A 162 13.88 14.03 4.56
CA LYS A 162 12.85 13.47 3.67
C LYS A 162 13.46 13.25 2.28
N MET A 163 13.61 11.99 1.92
CA MET A 163 14.15 11.56 0.64
C MET A 163 13.03 11.13 -0.33
N SER A 164 13.31 11.19 -1.64
CA SER A 164 12.36 10.75 -2.66
C SER A 164 12.67 9.37 -3.26
N TYR A 165 11.64 8.59 -3.57
CA TYR A 165 11.80 7.29 -4.22
C TYR A 165 12.59 7.37 -5.53
N GLU A 166 12.31 8.37 -6.36
CA GLU A 166 12.94 8.54 -7.67
C GLU A 166 14.44 8.84 -7.54
N VAL A 167 14.80 9.74 -6.63
CA VAL A 167 16.19 10.18 -6.43
C VAL A 167 17.02 9.08 -5.77
N ILE A 168 16.51 8.49 -4.68
CA ILE A 168 17.24 7.42 -3.97
C ILE A 168 17.31 6.15 -4.80
N GLY A 169 16.23 5.79 -5.50
CA GLY A 169 16.20 4.63 -6.38
C GLY A 169 17.28 4.75 -7.46
N LYS A 170 17.30 5.89 -8.17
CA LYS A 170 18.32 6.18 -9.18
C LYS A 170 19.75 6.16 -8.61
N TRP A 171 19.94 6.71 -7.41
CA TRP A 171 21.26 6.69 -6.76
C TRP A 171 21.76 5.27 -6.48
N LEU A 172 20.91 4.42 -5.91
CA LEU A 172 21.25 3.04 -5.56
C LEU A 172 21.38 2.13 -6.78
N ASP A 173 20.48 2.27 -7.76
CA ASP A 173 20.43 1.43 -8.95
C ASP A 173 21.56 1.78 -9.93
N ASP A 174 21.69 3.06 -10.29
CA ASP A 174 22.63 3.52 -11.32
C ASP A 174 24.01 3.93 -10.76
N HIS A 175 24.20 3.86 -9.44
CA HIS A 175 25.44 4.25 -8.76
C HIS A 175 25.88 5.68 -9.09
N THR A 176 24.91 6.61 -9.14
CA THR A 176 25.15 8.02 -9.44
C THR A 176 25.77 8.76 -8.24
N ALA A 177 26.01 10.07 -8.37
CA ALA A 177 26.49 10.88 -7.25
C ALA A 177 25.48 10.87 -6.09
N VAL A 178 25.99 10.92 -4.85
CA VAL A 178 25.17 10.95 -3.65
C VAL A 178 24.25 12.18 -3.69
N PRO A 179 22.91 12.02 -3.56
CA PRO A 179 21.97 13.13 -3.57
C PRO A 179 22.23 14.16 -2.46
N THR A 180 21.80 15.40 -2.66
CA THR A 180 21.87 16.47 -1.65
C THR A 180 21.07 16.10 -0.40
N GLU A 181 19.88 15.53 -0.58
CA GLU A 181 18.98 15.00 0.46
C GLU A 181 19.68 13.98 1.39
N VAL A 182 20.76 13.32 0.93
CA VAL A 182 21.57 12.37 1.70
C VAL A 182 22.86 13.03 2.20
N SER A 183 23.57 13.73 1.34
CA SER A 183 24.90 14.28 1.63
C SER A 183 24.90 15.48 2.59
N ASP A 184 23.79 16.20 2.70
CA ASP A 184 23.65 17.32 3.64
C ASP A 184 23.56 16.86 5.11
N VAL A 185 23.25 15.58 5.34
CA VAL A 185 23.18 14.98 6.69
C VAL A 185 24.38 14.04 6.91
N PRO A 186 25.29 14.35 7.87
CA PRO A 186 26.45 13.52 8.14
C PRO A 186 26.09 12.07 8.44
N LYS A 187 26.79 11.13 7.79
CA LYS A 187 26.62 9.67 7.91
C LYS A 187 25.28 9.10 7.40
N LEU A 188 24.41 9.92 6.80
CA LEU A 188 23.15 9.42 6.26
C LEU A 188 23.36 8.49 5.05
N GLU A 189 24.42 8.70 4.26
CA GLU A 189 24.80 7.75 3.20
C GLU A 189 25.03 6.33 3.76
N GLU A 190 25.76 6.21 4.86
CA GLU A 190 26.03 4.92 5.51
C GLU A 190 24.74 4.28 6.01
N GLN A 191 23.80 5.08 6.54
CA GLN A 191 22.47 4.63 6.94
C GLN A 191 21.68 4.05 5.77
N VAL A 192 21.52 4.80 4.67
CA VAL A 192 20.72 4.35 3.53
C VAL A 192 21.32 3.09 2.89
N ARG A 193 22.65 2.98 2.82
CA ARG A 193 23.32 1.76 2.33
C ARG A 193 23.08 0.56 3.25
N LEU A 194 23.09 0.76 4.56
CA LEU A 194 22.78 -0.31 5.52
C LEU A 194 21.31 -0.72 5.47
N GLN A 195 20.40 0.25 5.28
CA GLN A 195 18.98 -0.02 5.06
C GLN A 195 18.76 -0.84 3.78
N PHE A 196 19.44 -0.48 2.69
CA PHE A 196 19.41 -1.21 1.43
C PHE A 196 19.92 -2.66 1.57
N GLU A 197 20.99 -2.88 2.32
CA GLU A 197 21.49 -4.22 2.64
C GLU A 197 20.47 -5.03 3.43
N ALA A 198 19.86 -4.45 4.48
CA ALA A 198 18.84 -5.12 5.28
C ALA A 198 17.60 -5.49 4.45
N ALA A 199 17.12 -4.57 3.62
CA ALA A 199 16.00 -4.81 2.72
C ALA A 199 16.29 -5.91 1.69
N THR A 200 17.52 -5.94 1.16
CA THR A 200 17.99 -6.99 0.25
C THR A 200 17.93 -8.37 0.93
N ARG A 201 18.44 -8.48 2.17
CA ARG A 201 18.38 -9.75 2.94
C ARG A 201 16.93 -10.19 3.18
N LEU A 202 16.05 -9.27 3.58
CA LEU A 202 14.62 -9.54 3.77
C LEU A 202 13.96 -10.04 2.48
N ARG A 203 14.22 -9.37 1.36
CA ARG A 203 13.66 -9.73 0.05
C ARG A 203 14.10 -11.13 -0.35
N ASP A 204 15.39 -11.41 -0.24
CA ASP A 204 15.96 -12.69 -0.65
C ASP A 204 15.45 -13.84 0.24
N ALA A 205 15.26 -13.62 1.54
CA ALA A 205 14.59 -14.59 2.42
C ALA A 205 13.12 -14.82 2.03
N ARG A 206 12.33 -13.77 1.82
CA ARG A 206 10.93 -13.88 1.38
C ARG A 206 10.80 -14.65 0.07
N LYS A 207 11.72 -14.43 -0.85
CA LYS A 207 11.82 -15.16 -2.12
C LYS A 207 12.06 -16.66 -1.88
N VAL A 208 12.95 -17.02 -0.97
CA VAL A 208 13.15 -18.42 -0.55
C VAL A 208 11.90 -19.00 0.11
N HIS A 209 11.04 -18.20 0.74
CA HIS A 209 9.76 -18.67 1.28
C HIS A 209 8.61 -18.71 0.26
N GLY A 210 8.86 -18.29 -1.00
CA GLY A 210 7.88 -18.31 -2.08
C GLY A 210 7.01 -17.06 -2.19
N ALA A 211 7.46 -15.91 -1.66
CA ALA A 211 6.76 -14.64 -1.87
C ALA A 211 6.71 -14.31 -3.37
N LEU A 212 5.53 -13.93 -3.85
CA LEU A 212 5.32 -13.69 -5.28
C LEU A 212 5.94 -12.36 -5.69
N HIS A 213 6.88 -12.40 -6.63
CA HIS A 213 7.40 -11.19 -7.29
C HIS A 213 6.47 -10.78 -8.42
N LEU A 214 5.61 -9.78 -8.20
CA LEU A 214 4.61 -9.32 -9.17
C LEU A 214 4.88 -7.87 -9.57
N GLU A 215 4.97 -7.62 -10.86
CA GLU A 215 5.16 -6.28 -11.40
C GLU A 215 3.85 -5.77 -12.00
N THR A 216 3.30 -4.69 -11.45
CA THR A 216 2.11 -4.07 -12.04
C THR A 216 2.43 -2.67 -12.52
N ILE A 217 2.16 -2.41 -13.80
CA ILE A 217 2.24 -1.07 -14.36
C ILE A 217 1.00 -0.32 -13.90
N GLN A 218 1.19 0.63 -12.99
CA GLN A 218 0.16 1.56 -12.56
C GLN A 218 0.39 2.90 -13.26
N ALA A 219 -0.68 3.40 -13.88
CA ALA A 219 -0.71 4.73 -14.48
C ALA A 219 -1.48 5.70 -13.57
N THR A 220 -0.83 6.83 -13.30
CA THR A 220 -1.42 7.95 -12.56
C THR A 220 -1.67 9.11 -13.51
N PRO A 221 -2.87 9.72 -13.50
CA PRO A 221 -3.14 10.92 -14.30
C PRO A 221 -2.18 12.06 -13.96
N VAL A 222 -1.57 12.64 -14.99
CA VAL A 222 -0.84 13.90 -14.91
C VAL A 222 -1.79 15.01 -15.37
N MET A 223 -1.95 16.05 -14.55
CA MET A 223 -2.80 17.19 -14.87
C MET A 223 -1.98 18.46 -15.04
N ASN A 224 -2.45 19.36 -15.91
CA ASN A 224 -1.96 20.74 -15.98
C ASN A 224 -2.60 21.62 -14.88
N GLU A 225 -2.13 22.87 -14.77
CA GLU A 225 -2.64 23.85 -13.81
C GLU A 225 -4.14 24.17 -14.00
N GLN A 226 -4.68 23.91 -15.20
CA GLN A 226 -6.08 24.10 -15.54
C GLN A 226 -6.96 22.89 -15.16
N GLY A 227 -6.37 21.83 -14.58
CA GLY A 227 -7.07 20.61 -14.17
C GLY A 227 -7.39 19.64 -15.31
N GLU A 228 -6.74 19.78 -16.46
CA GLU A 228 -6.90 18.89 -17.60
C GLU A 228 -5.85 17.79 -17.58
N VAL A 229 -6.27 16.55 -17.86
CA VAL A 229 -5.37 15.39 -17.94
C VAL A 229 -4.53 15.48 -19.21
N THR A 230 -3.22 15.65 -19.05
CA THR A 230 -2.26 15.79 -20.15
C THR A 230 -1.52 14.50 -20.48
N ASP A 231 -1.32 13.64 -19.48
CA ASP A 231 -0.56 12.40 -19.65
C ASP A 231 -0.92 11.35 -18.57
N LEU A 232 -0.37 10.14 -18.70
CA LEU A 232 -0.39 9.09 -17.68
C LEU A 232 1.06 8.76 -17.28
N SER A 233 1.46 9.12 -16.06
CA SER A 233 2.77 8.75 -15.52
C SER A 233 2.76 7.30 -15.09
N LEU A 234 3.77 6.54 -15.51
CA LEU A 234 4.00 5.18 -15.02
C LEU A 234 4.81 5.24 -13.72
N VAL A 235 4.41 4.45 -12.73
CA VAL A 235 5.20 4.25 -11.51
C VAL A 235 6.02 2.98 -11.68
N GLU A 236 7.35 3.13 -11.68
CA GLU A 236 8.29 2.03 -11.80
C GLU A 236 8.83 1.60 -10.44
N GLN A 237 9.03 0.29 -10.27
CA GLN A 237 9.71 -0.26 -9.09
C GLN A 237 11.20 0.08 -9.16
N ASN A 238 11.79 0.44 -8.02
CA ASN A 238 13.21 0.76 -7.90
C ASN A 238 13.74 0.33 -6.51
N SER A 239 15.05 0.45 -6.28
CA SER A 239 15.66 0.03 -5.01
C SER A 239 15.10 0.77 -3.78
N ALA A 240 14.72 2.05 -3.91
CA ALA A 240 14.17 2.81 -2.79
C ALA A 240 12.78 2.33 -2.38
N ARG A 241 11.94 1.97 -3.36
CA ARG A 241 10.63 1.34 -3.11
C ARG A 241 10.79 -0.07 -2.52
N ASP A 242 11.79 -0.83 -2.97
CA ASP A 242 12.12 -2.15 -2.42
C ASP A 242 12.52 -2.06 -0.94
N ILE A 243 13.28 -1.04 -0.53
CA ILE A 243 13.62 -0.78 0.87
C ILE A 243 12.35 -0.66 1.72
N ILE A 244 11.50 0.32 1.37
CA ILE A 244 10.30 0.61 2.15
C ILE A 244 9.34 -0.57 2.14
N GLU A 245 9.13 -1.22 1.00
CA GLU A 245 8.25 -2.39 0.90
C GLU A 245 8.68 -3.51 1.86
N ASN A 246 9.95 -3.90 1.84
CA ASN A 246 10.47 -4.98 2.68
C ASN A 246 10.43 -4.61 4.17
N PHE A 247 10.76 -3.37 4.51
CA PHE A 247 10.70 -2.89 5.88
C PHE A 247 9.28 -2.84 6.43
N MET A 248 8.31 -2.33 5.65
CA MET A 248 6.93 -2.29 6.08
C MET A 248 6.35 -3.70 6.25
N ILE A 249 6.74 -4.66 5.40
CA ILE A 249 6.29 -6.05 5.53
C ILE A 249 6.88 -6.69 6.80
N ALA A 250 8.17 -6.52 7.06
CA ALA A 250 8.82 -7.01 8.27
C ALA A 250 8.24 -6.35 9.54
N ALA A 251 7.98 -5.05 9.51
CA ALA A 251 7.37 -4.32 10.62
C ALA A 251 5.94 -4.80 10.91
N ASN A 252 5.14 -4.99 9.85
CA ASN A 252 3.79 -5.53 9.95
C ASN A 252 3.77 -6.95 10.51
N ALA A 253 4.71 -7.81 10.10
CA ALA A 253 4.89 -9.16 10.66
C ALA A 253 5.35 -9.13 12.13
N THR A 254 6.24 -8.20 12.48
CA THR A 254 6.73 -8.00 13.86
C THR A 254 5.62 -7.50 14.79
N MET A 255 4.81 -6.54 14.36
CA MET A 255 3.63 -6.08 15.11
C MET A 255 2.63 -7.22 15.30
N ALA A 256 2.39 -7.96 14.22
CA ALA A 256 1.54 -9.13 14.19
C ALA A 256 1.95 -10.18 15.24
N GLU A 257 3.24 -10.53 15.31
CA GLU A 257 3.80 -11.42 16.31
C GLU A 257 3.71 -10.83 17.72
N PHE A 258 4.03 -9.55 17.87
CA PHE A 258 3.97 -8.87 19.17
C PHE A 258 2.57 -8.99 19.79
N LEU A 259 1.51 -8.68 19.05
CA LEU A 259 0.13 -8.78 19.55
C LEU A 259 -0.25 -10.21 19.96
N ASP A 260 0.20 -11.23 19.21
CA ASP A 260 -0.03 -12.64 19.57
C ASP A 260 0.67 -13.02 20.87
N THR A 261 1.95 -12.66 21.01
CA THR A 261 2.73 -12.98 22.22
C THR A 261 2.16 -12.30 23.46
N GLN A 262 1.47 -11.17 23.30
CA GLN A 262 0.75 -10.48 24.39
C GLN A 262 -0.66 -11.03 24.63
N GLY A 263 -1.13 -12.01 23.84
CA GLY A 263 -2.47 -12.58 23.99
C GLY A 263 -3.61 -11.62 23.61
N ILE A 264 -3.35 -10.70 22.67
CA ILE A 264 -4.32 -9.67 22.25
C ILE A 264 -5.10 -10.12 21.01
N VAL A 265 -6.44 -10.11 21.12
CA VAL A 265 -7.33 -10.24 19.96
C VAL A 265 -7.13 -9.02 19.05
N SER A 266 -6.85 -9.25 17.77
CA SER A 266 -6.41 -8.21 16.86
C SER A 266 -6.95 -8.37 15.44
N LEU A 267 -6.80 -7.32 14.62
CA LEU A 267 -7.10 -7.38 13.19
C LEU A 267 -5.91 -8.00 12.44
N ARG A 268 -6.19 -8.92 11.53
CA ARG A 268 -5.24 -9.49 10.56
C ARG A 268 -5.57 -9.03 9.16
N ARG A 269 -4.55 -8.95 8.31
CA ARG A 269 -4.71 -8.78 6.88
C ARG A 269 -4.38 -10.09 6.19
N VAL A 270 -5.41 -10.77 5.70
CA VAL A 270 -5.28 -12.09 5.08
C VAL A 270 -5.53 -11.99 3.59
N VAL A 271 -4.79 -12.80 2.83
CA VAL A 271 -5.10 -13.12 1.43
C VAL A 271 -5.09 -14.62 1.39
N THR A 272 -6.28 -15.21 1.30
CA THR A 272 -6.46 -16.66 1.29
C THR A 272 -6.04 -17.24 -0.08
N THR A 273 -6.49 -18.45 -0.38
CA THR A 273 -6.21 -19.11 -1.65
C THR A 273 -6.68 -18.27 -2.85
N PRO A 274 -5.96 -18.33 -3.99
CA PRO A 274 -6.31 -17.57 -5.18
C PRO A 274 -7.76 -17.79 -5.61
N SER A 275 -8.48 -16.70 -5.86
CA SER A 275 -9.89 -16.73 -6.27
C SER A 275 -10.18 -17.57 -7.53
N ASN A 276 -9.18 -17.77 -8.40
CA ASN A 276 -9.28 -18.62 -9.57
C ASN A 276 -7.93 -19.27 -9.93
N TRP A 277 -7.48 -20.20 -9.08
CA TRP A 277 -6.29 -21.01 -9.33
C TRP A 277 -6.33 -21.82 -10.64
N PRO A 278 -7.44 -22.48 -11.03
CA PRO A 278 -7.49 -23.23 -12.28
C PRO A 278 -7.10 -22.40 -13.51
N ARG A 279 -7.49 -21.12 -13.57
CA ARG A 279 -7.05 -20.25 -14.67
C ARG A 279 -5.57 -19.91 -14.61
N ILE A 280 -4.97 -19.81 -13.42
CA ILE A 280 -3.51 -19.62 -13.28
C ILE A 280 -2.78 -20.84 -13.84
N VAL A 281 -3.28 -22.06 -13.57
CA VAL A 281 -2.76 -23.30 -14.14
C VAL A 281 -2.88 -23.30 -15.67
N GLU A 282 -4.04 -22.95 -16.22
CA GLU A 282 -4.21 -22.83 -17.69
C GLU A 282 -3.24 -21.82 -18.32
N ILE A 283 -2.97 -20.68 -17.66
CA ILE A 283 -1.99 -19.69 -18.15
C ILE A 283 -0.58 -20.28 -18.19
N ALA A 284 -0.21 -21.08 -17.17
CA ALA A 284 1.08 -21.76 -17.18
C ALA A 284 1.18 -22.77 -18.33
N GLU A 285 0.12 -23.55 -18.56
CA GLU A 285 0.05 -24.51 -19.68
C GLU A 285 0.13 -23.82 -21.05
N GLU A 286 -0.52 -22.66 -21.22
CA GLU A 286 -0.44 -21.82 -22.42
C GLU A 286 0.99 -21.29 -22.69
N LEU A 287 1.86 -21.29 -21.67
CA LEU A 287 3.26 -20.89 -21.74
C LEU A 287 4.23 -22.09 -21.70
N ASP A 288 3.73 -23.29 -21.97
CA ASP A 288 4.47 -24.57 -21.97
C ASP A 288 5.11 -24.91 -20.60
N GLU A 289 4.53 -24.44 -19.49
CA GLU A 289 4.91 -24.78 -18.12
C GLU A 289 3.79 -25.49 -17.38
N THR A 290 4.11 -26.09 -16.22
CA THR A 290 3.12 -26.81 -15.39
C THR A 290 3.10 -26.26 -13.97
N LEU A 291 1.88 -26.13 -13.45
CA LEU A 291 1.60 -25.83 -12.05
C LEU A 291 0.75 -26.97 -11.45
N PRO A 292 0.84 -27.19 -10.12
CA PRO A 292 -0.02 -28.17 -9.45
C PRO A 292 -1.49 -27.77 -9.56
N GLN A 293 -2.39 -28.76 -9.52
CA GLN A 293 -3.84 -28.51 -9.56
C GLN A 293 -4.37 -27.84 -8.30
N GLU A 294 -3.71 -28.05 -7.16
CA GLU A 294 -4.00 -27.36 -5.90
C GLU A 294 -3.13 -26.10 -5.76
N PRO A 295 -3.63 -25.02 -5.14
CA PRO A 295 -2.87 -23.80 -4.91
C PRO A 295 -1.56 -24.05 -4.15
N ASP A 296 -0.45 -23.68 -4.78
CA ASP A 296 0.89 -23.75 -4.19
C ASP A 296 1.63 -22.45 -4.49
N VAL A 297 1.89 -21.68 -3.43
CA VAL A 297 2.55 -20.38 -3.54
C VAL A 297 3.99 -20.52 -4.06
N ARG A 298 4.70 -21.58 -3.65
CA ARG A 298 6.09 -21.81 -4.05
C ARG A 298 6.17 -22.15 -5.53
N ALA A 299 5.31 -23.05 -5.99
CA ALA A 299 5.23 -23.41 -7.40
C ALA A 299 4.90 -22.19 -8.27
N LEU A 300 3.95 -21.35 -7.83
CA LEU A 300 3.61 -20.11 -8.53
C LEU A 300 4.78 -19.11 -8.54
N SER A 301 5.48 -18.94 -7.41
CA SER A 301 6.65 -18.08 -7.30
C SER A 301 7.74 -18.52 -8.27
N ASP A 302 8.10 -19.80 -8.26
CA ASP A 302 9.15 -20.34 -9.11
C ASP A 302 8.78 -20.23 -10.60
N PHE A 303 7.50 -20.40 -10.95
CA PHE A 303 6.96 -20.14 -12.30
C PHE A 303 7.15 -18.67 -12.70
N LEU A 304 6.70 -17.72 -11.87
CA LEU A 304 6.83 -16.29 -12.15
C LEU A 304 8.29 -15.88 -12.33
N GLU A 305 9.20 -16.39 -11.50
CA GLU A 305 10.63 -16.11 -11.63
C GLU A 305 11.24 -16.62 -12.94
N ARG A 306 10.87 -17.83 -13.38
CA ARG A 306 11.31 -18.37 -14.66
C ARG A 306 10.78 -17.50 -15.80
N ARG A 307 9.49 -17.15 -15.76
CA ARG A 307 8.87 -16.30 -16.79
C ARG A 307 9.49 -14.91 -16.86
N LYS A 308 9.81 -14.28 -15.73
CA LYS A 308 10.51 -12.99 -15.71
C LYS A 308 11.88 -13.05 -16.40
N LYS A 309 12.60 -14.18 -16.28
CA LYS A 309 13.90 -14.37 -16.96
C LYS A 309 13.76 -14.64 -18.45
N VAL A 310 12.72 -15.39 -18.83
CA VAL A 310 12.49 -15.78 -20.24
C VAL A 310 11.91 -14.63 -21.06
N ASP A 311 10.99 -13.86 -20.49
CA ASP A 311 10.26 -12.79 -21.18
C ASP A 311 10.01 -11.60 -20.24
N PRO A 312 11.06 -10.81 -19.93
CA PRO A 312 10.95 -9.67 -19.03
C PRO A 312 10.03 -8.57 -19.57
N ASP A 313 9.97 -8.39 -20.89
CA ASP A 313 9.21 -7.32 -21.53
C ASP A 313 7.68 -7.47 -21.34
N HIS A 314 7.18 -8.71 -21.25
CA HIS A 314 5.76 -9.01 -21.02
C HIS A 314 5.46 -9.51 -19.59
N PHE A 315 6.45 -9.53 -18.70
CA PHE A 315 6.27 -10.05 -17.35
C PHE A 315 5.23 -9.27 -16.52
N ALA A 316 5.11 -7.96 -16.77
CA ALA A 316 4.10 -7.12 -16.13
C ALA A 316 2.66 -7.53 -16.51
N ASP A 317 2.46 -8.06 -17.72
CA ASP A 317 1.16 -8.50 -18.22
C ASP A 317 0.74 -9.83 -17.58
N LEU A 318 1.70 -10.75 -17.45
CA LEU A 318 1.53 -11.99 -16.69
C LEU A 318 1.23 -11.68 -15.21
N SER A 319 2.02 -10.81 -14.60
CA SER A 319 1.85 -10.38 -13.22
C SER A 319 0.46 -9.77 -13.00
N LEU A 320 0.02 -8.88 -13.88
CA LEU A 320 -1.33 -8.31 -13.83
C LEU A 320 -2.40 -9.41 -13.89
N SER A 321 -2.24 -10.39 -14.78
CA SER A 321 -3.17 -11.50 -14.92
C SER A 321 -3.26 -12.35 -13.65
N VAL A 322 -2.12 -12.70 -13.06
CA VAL A 322 -2.06 -13.43 -11.79
C VAL A 322 -2.69 -12.61 -10.66
N VAL A 323 -2.36 -11.32 -10.52
CA VAL A 323 -2.97 -10.43 -9.51
C VAL A 323 -4.50 -10.41 -9.62
N LYS A 324 -5.07 -10.41 -10.83
CA LYS A 324 -6.52 -10.47 -11.03
C LYS A 324 -7.14 -11.78 -10.56
N LEU A 325 -6.37 -12.86 -10.59
CA LEU A 325 -6.82 -14.22 -10.24
C LEU A 325 -6.55 -14.56 -8.76
N LEU A 326 -5.64 -13.85 -8.08
CA LEU A 326 -5.42 -13.99 -6.63
C LEU A 326 -6.65 -13.53 -5.81
N GLY A 327 -7.24 -12.39 -6.18
CA GLY A 327 -8.35 -11.80 -5.43
C GLY A 327 -7.89 -10.74 -4.40
N PRO A 328 -8.83 -10.05 -3.73
CA PRO A 328 -8.51 -9.05 -2.72
C PRO A 328 -8.07 -9.68 -1.41
N GLY A 329 -7.28 -8.95 -0.61
CA GLY A 329 -7.12 -9.26 0.81
C GLY A 329 -8.23 -8.66 1.66
N ASP A 330 -8.49 -9.29 2.79
CA ASP A 330 -9.52 -8.92 3.75
C ASP A 330 -8.93 -8.69 5.15
N TYR A 331 -9.55 -7.79 5.89
CA TYR A 331 -9.38 -7.67 7.33
C TYR A 331 -10.26 -8.69 8.03
N VAL A 332 -9.66 -9.48 8.92
CA VAL A 332 -10.36 -10.48 9.76
C VAL A 332 -9.92 -10.33 11.21
N VAL A 333 -10.76 -10.77 12.14
CA VAL A 333 -10.40 -10.82 13.56
C VAL A 333 -9.64 -12.12 13.84
N HIS A 334 -8.58 -12.01 14.61
CA HIS A 334 -7.77 -13.15 15.05
C HIS A 334 -7.73 -13.22 16.56
N VAL A 335 -7.97 -14.41 17.08
CA VAL A 335 -7.78 -14.74 18.49
C VAL A 335 -6.45 -15.49 18.64
N PRO A 336 -5.54 -15.04 19.52
CA PRO A 336 -4.25 -15.71 19.72
C PRO A 336 -4.41 -17.19 20.07
N GLY A 337 -3.61 -18.03 19.41
CA GLY A 337 -3.63 -19.48 19.57
C GLY A 337 -4.57 -20.22 18.59
N GLU A 338 -5.37 -19.50 17.79
CA GLU A 338 -6.05 -20.08 16.63
C GLU A 338 -5.07 -20.15 15.44
N ASP A 339 -5.15 -21.21 14.65
CA ASP A 339 -4.39 -21.31 13.39
C ASP A 339 -5.22 -20.61 12.31
N ASN A 340 -4.74 -19.44 11.84
CA ASN A 340 -5.41 -18.68 10.79
C ASN A 340 -4.58 -18.69 9.51
N ASP A 341 -5.30 -18.61 8.38
CA ASP A 341 -4.72 -18.47 7.05
C ASP A 341 -3.84 -17.21 6.95
N GLY A 342 -2.67 -17.35 6.33
CA GLY A 342 -1.71 -16.27 6.14
C GLY A 342 -2.06 -15.34 4.98
N HIS A 343 -1.03 -14.67 4.45
CA HIS A 343 -1.12 -13.85 3.25
C HIS A 343 -0.44 -14.57 2.08
N PHE A 344 -1.22 -15.26 1.23
CA PHE A 344 -0.73 -16.12 0.14
C PHE A 344 0.35 -15.44 -0.71
N GLY A 345 0.07 -14.25 -1.25
CA GLY A 345 1.03 -13.55 -2.13
C GLY A 345 2.34 -13.10 -1.46
N LEU A 346 2.36 -12.94 -0.13
CA LEU A 346 3.54 -12.48 0.60
C LEU A 346 4.35 -13.64 1.21
N ALA A 347 3.80 -14.86 1.20
CA ALA A 347 4.34 -16.01 1.93
C ALA A 347 4.61 -15.72 3.42
N VAL A 348 3.73 -14.94 4.06
CA VAL A 348 3.81 -14.59 5.49
C VAL A 348 2.57 -15.13 6.22
N HIS A 349 2.76 -15.89 7.30
CA HIS A 349 1.66 -16.45 8.09
C HIS A 349 0.99 -15.43 9.02
N ARG A 350 1.78 -14.54 9.64
CA ARG A 350 1.29 -13.55 10.61
C ARG A 350 1.43 -12.16 10.04
N TYR A 351 0.35 -11.57 9.54
CA TYR A 351 0.39 -10.26 8.89
C TYR A 351 -0.78 -9.37 9.36
N THR A 352 -0.47 -8.12 9.69
CA THR A 352 -1.44 -7.07 10.00
C THR A 352 -0.99 -5.76 9.39
N HIS A 353 -1.90 -4.84 9.10
CA HIS A 353 -1.50 -3.49 8.74
C HIS A 353 -1.30 -2.63 9.99
N SER A 354 -0.11 -2.04 10.10
CA SER A 354 0.29 -1.22 11.25
C SER A 354 1.18 -0.03 10.90
N THR A 355 1.52 0.15 9.62
CA THR A 355 2.53 1.10 9.15
C THR A 355 1.97 2.33 8.41
N ALA A 356 0.65 2.52 8.37
CA ALA A 356 0.03 3.68 7.70
C ALA A 356 -1.19 4.28 8.42
N PRO A 357 -1.06 4.66 9.71
CA PRO A 357 -2.18 5.10 10.55
C PRO A 357 -2.78 6.46 10.13
N ASN A 358 -2.08 7.32 9.38
CA ASN A 358 -2.67 8.58 8.90
C ASN A 358 -3.76 8.35 7.85
N ARG A 359 -3.72 7.19 7.16
CA ARG A 359 -4.57 6.89 6.01
C ARG A 359 -5.31 5.56 6.08
N ARG A 360 -5.12 4.76 7.14
CA ARG A 360 -5.84 3.51 7.38
C ARG A 360 -6.28 3.40 8.85
N TYR A 361 -7.59 3.28 9.04
CA TYR A 361 -8.19 3.07 10.35
C TYR A 361 -7.80 1.75 11.03
N PRO A 362 -7.61 0.60 10.34
CA PRO A 362 -7.15 -0.61 11.02
C PRO A 362 -5.78 -0.42 11.68
N ASP A 363 -4.88 0.37 11.10
CA ASP A 363 -3.58 0.69 11.68
C ASP A 363 -3.72 1.55 12.96
N LEU A 364 -4.66 2.51 12.98
CA LEU A 364 -5.01 3.28 14.19
C LEU A 364 -5.60 2.37 15.29
N VAL A 365 -6.44 1.41 14.93
CA VAL A 365 -6.95 0.39 15.85
C VAL A 365 -5.81 -0.46 16.40
N THR A 366 -4.85 -0.88 15.56
CA THR A 366 -3.64 -1.60 15.97
C THR A 366 -2.81 -0.80 16.99
N GLN A 367 -2.63 0.51 16.80
CA GLN A 367 -1.94 1.36 17.79
C GLN A 367 -2.65 1.38 19.14
N ARG A 368 -3.97 1.43 19.15
CA ARG A 368 -4.77 1.39 20.38
C ARG A 368 -4.63 0.05 21.09
N LEU A 369 -4.70 -1.06 20.36
CA LEU A 369 -4.49 -2.41 20.90
C LEU A 369 -3.11 -2.53 21.55
N LEU A 370 -2.07 -2.04 20.89
CA LEU A 370 -0.71 -1.96 21.42
C LEU A 370 -0.64 -1.14 22.71
N LYS A 371 -1.13 0.10 22.72
CA LYS A 371 -1.00 0.98 23.90
C LYS A 371 -1.83 0.50 25.09
N TRP A 372 -2.99 -0.09 24.83
CA TRP A 372 -3.80 -0.68 25.88
C TRP A 372 -3.13 -1.90 26.52
N SER A 373 -2.40 -2.72 25.77
CA SER A 373 -1.70 -3.87 26.38
C SER A 373 -0.65 -3.46 27.40
N THR A 374 -0.07 -2.27 27.22
CA THR A 374 0.88 -1.68 28.17
C THR A 374 0.21 -0.99 29.38
N SER A 375 -1.12 -0.80 29.32
CA SER A 375 -1.92 -0.13 30.36
C SER A 375 -2.62 -1.19 31.23
N LYS A 376 -2.54 -1.08 32.56
CA LYS A 376 -3.15 -2.07 33.47
C LYS A 376 -4.69 -2.01 33.45
N GLY A 377 -5.34 -2.73 32.53
CA GLY A 377 -6.78 -3.01 32.55
C GLY A 377 -7.37 -3.40 31.18
N GLY A 378 -8.29 -4.36 31.17
CA GLY A 378 -9.24 -4.65 30.08
C GLY A 378 -8.67 -4.86 28.65
N ALA A 379 -9.57 -5.07 27.68
CA ALA A 379 -9.23 -5.01 26.26
C ALA A 379 -9.72 -3.67 25.68
N ALA A 380 -8.92 -3.03 24.81
CA ALA A 380 -9.30 -1.77 24.14
C ALA A 380 -10.59 -1.88 23.33
N TYR A 381 -10.80 -3.08 22.77
CA TYR A 381 -11.95 -3.45 21.97
C TYR A 381 -12.37 -4.87 22.35
N THR A 382 -13.68 -5.12 22.32
CA THR A 382 -14.22 -6.48 22.34
C THR A 382 -14.02 -7.16 20.98
N LYS A 383 -14.14 -8.49 20.94
CA LYS A 383 -14.13 -9.25 19.68
C LYS A 383 -15.21 -8.73 18.72
N ASP A 384 -16.44 -8.55 19.19
CA ASP A 384 -17.57 -8.05 18.40
C ASP A 384 -17.34 -6.63 17.85
N GLU A 385 -16.66 -5.75 18.61
CA GLU A 385 -16.26 -4.43 18.10
C GLU A 385 -15.25 -4.58 16.96
N LEU A 386 -14.25 -5.45 17.11
CA LEU A 386 -13.24 -5.70 16.07
C LEU A 386 -13.85 -6.32 14.82
N GLU A 387 -14.84 -7.22 14.95
CA GLU A 387 -15.53 -7.84 13.81
C GLU A 387 -16.28 -6.79 12.98
N LYS A 388 -17.00 -5.88 13.65
CA LYS A 388 -17.69 -4.76 12.98
C LYS A 388 -16.71 -3.79 12.32
N ILE A 389 -15.57 -3.53 12.98
CA ILE A 389 -14.51 -2.69 12.40
C ILE A 389 -13.94 -3.36 11.14
N ALA A 390 -13.65 -4.66 11.20
CA ALA A 390 -13.12 -5.42 10.08
C ALA A 390 -14.07 -5.38 8.87
N GLU A 391 -15.36 -5.67 9.09
CA GLU A 391 -16.41 -5.60 8.06
C GLU A 391 -16.46 -4.21 7.41
N ARG A 392 -16.47 -3.14 8.23
CA ARG A 392 -16.50 -1.77 7.72
C ARG A 392 -15.25 -1.42 6.92
N CYS A 393 -14.06 -1.79 7.40
CA CYS A 393 -12.80 -1.56 6.69
C CYS A 393 -12.78 -2.27 5.33
N ASN A 394 -13.28 -3.51 5.24
CA ASN A 394 -13.37 -4.25 3.98
C ASN A 394 -14.33 -3.59 2.99
N ASP A 395 -15.52 -3.19 3.46
CA ASP A 395 -16.52 -2.49 2.63
C ASP A 395 -15.97 -1.16 2.10
N ARG A 396 -15.38 -0.34 2.97
CA ARG A 396 -14.81 0.96 2.58
C ARG A 396 -13.57 0.83 1.70
N GLU A 397 -12.72 -0.17 1.90
CA GLU A 397 -11.59 -0.42 0.99
C GLU A 397 -12.09 -0.82 -0.42
N SER A 398 -13.13 -1.65 -0.50
CA SER A 398 -13.79 -2.00 -1.76
C SER A 398 -14.41 -0.76 -2.43
N ALA A 399 -15.07 0.10 -1.65
CA ALA A 399 -15.64 1.36 -2.10
C ALA A 399 -14.56 2.32 -2.63
N ALA A 400 -13.45 2.52 -1.90
CA ALA A 400 -12.33 3.36 -2.30
C ALA A 400 -11.77 2.92 -3.66
N ARG A 401 -11.50 1.62 -3.83
CA ARG A 401 -11.04 1.04 -5.10
C ARG A 401 -12.00 1.29 -6.25
N LYS A 402 -13.31 1.40 -6.01
CA LYS A 402 -14.30 1.76 -7.05
C LYS A 402 -14.21 3.25 -7.41
N VAL A 403 -14.08 4.13 -6.42
CA VAL A 403 -13.89 5.58 -6.64
C VAL A 403 -12.64 5.82 -7.48
N GLU A 404 -11.48 5.33 -7.03
CA GLU A 404 -10.19 5.53 -7.70
C GLU A 404 -10.18 4.94 -9.11
N ARG A 405 -10.83 3.78 -9.29
CA ARG A 405 -10.98 3.17 -10.62
C ARG A 405 -11.87 4.00 -11.53
N LYS A 406 -13.00 4.55 -11.04
CA LYS A 406 -13.88 5.42 -11.83
C LYS A 406 -13.10 6.67 -12.27
N MET A 407 -12.39 7.32 -11.36
CA MET A 407 -11.63 8.53 -11.67
C MET A 407 -10.46 8.27 -12.64
N ARG A 408 -9.72 7.17 -12.49
CA ARG A 408 -8.72 6.76 -13.48
C ARG A 408 -9.32 6.50 -14.85
N LYS A 409 -10.49 5.85 -14.91
CA LYS A 409 -11.20 5.62 -16.18
C LYS A 409 -11.68 6.91 -16.83
N VAL A 410 -12.17 7.86 -16.05
CA VAL A 410 -12.55 9.20 -16.53
C VAL A 410 -11.34 9.90 -17.15
N ALA A 411 -10.22 9.95 -16.42
CA ALA A 411 -8.97 10.54 -16.90
C ALA A 411 -8.48 9.87 -18.20
N ALA A 412 -8.47 8.54 -18.23
CA ALA A 412 -8.10 7.77 -19.41
C ALA A 412 -9.05 8.02 -20.61
N ALA A 413 -10.36 8.10 -20.38
CA ALA A 413 -11.33 8.36 -21.43
C ALA A 413 -11.17 9.78 -22.03
N MET A 414 -10.83 10.77 -21.20
CA MET A 414 -10.50 12.12 -21.67
C MET A 414 -9.28 12.10 -22.60
N MET A 415 -8.21 11.40 -22.21
CA MET A 415 -6.99 11.28 -22.99
C MET A 415 -7.20 10.51 -24.31
N MET A 416 -8.02 9.46 -24.30
CA MET A 416 -8.25 8.60 -25.47
C MET A 416 -9.21 9.17 -26.51
N LYS A 417 -9.88 10.30 -26.22
CA LYS A 417 -10.92 10.90 -27.08
C LYS A 417 -10.47 11.15 -28.52
N ASN A 418 -9.23 11.59 -28.72
CA ASN A 418 -8.69 11.91 -30.04
C ASN A 418 -8.10 10.68 -30.77
N ARG A 419 -8.24 9.48 -30.19
CA ARG A 419 -7.68 8.22 -30.72
C ARG A 419 -8.74 7.22 -31.17
N ILE A 420 -10.00 7.65 -31.24
CA ILE A 420 -11.09 6.78 -31.70
C ILE A 420 -10.79 6.30 -33.12
N GLY A 421 -10.87 4.98 -33.33
CA GLY A 421 -10.53 4.33 -34.59
C GLY A 421 -9.14 3.68 -34.60
N ASP A 422 -8.24 4.08 -33.71
CA ASP A 422 -6.90 3.47 -33.59
C ASP A 422 -7.00 2.01 -33.12
N GLN A 423 -5.98 1.23 -33.47
CA GLN A 423 -5.79 -0.13 -32.98
C GLN A 423 -4.63 -0.21 -31.99
N PHE A 424 -4.77 -1.10 -31.02
CA PHE A 424 -3.86 -1.26 -29.91
C PHE A 424 -3.63 -2.73 -29.62
N ASP A 425 -2.41 -3.06 -29.23
CA ASP A 425 -2.16 -4.32 -28.53
C ASP A 425 -2.67 -4.20 -27.09
N ALA A 426 -3.31 -5.25 -26.60
CA ALA A 426 -3.98 -5.26 -25.31
C ALA A 426 -3.96 -6.66 -24.68
N ILE A 427 -4.15 -6.71 -23.35
CA ILE A 427 -4.36 -7.95 -22.60
C ILE A 427 -5.76 -7.96 -22.02
N VAL A 428 -6.44 -9.10 -22.11
CA VAL A 428 -7.74 -9.31 -21.50
C VAL A 428 -7.57 -9.41 -19.98
N THR A 429 -8.14 -8.47 -19.24
CA THR A 429 -7.96 -8.32 -17.78
C THR A 429 -9.15 -8.82 -16.96
N GLY A 430 -10.26 -9.17 -17.61
CA GLY A 430 -11.44 -9.69 -16.92
C GLY A 430 -12.49 -10.23 -17.88
N VAL A 431 -13.13 -11.35 -17.51
CA VAL A 431 -14.25 -11.95 -18.23
C VAL A 431 -15.31 -12.32 -17.20
N SER A 432 -16.52 -11.78 -17.35
CA SER A 432 -17.61 -12.00 -16.39
C SER A 432 -18.96 -11.82 -17.06
N GLN A 433 -20.06 -12.09 -16.32
CA GLN A 433 -21.41 -11.76 -16.77
C GLN A 433 -21.62 -10.26 -17.05
N LYS A 434 -20.78 -9.39 -16.47
CA LYS A 434 -20.83 -7.94 -16.68
C LYS A 434 -20.12 -7.49 -17.96
N GLY A 435 -19.43 -8.39 -18.66
CA GLY A 435 -18.69 -8.13 -19.88
C GLY A 435 -17.23 -8.58 -19.83
N THR A 436 -16.56 -8.41 -20.97
CA THR A 436 -15.12 -8.64 -21.16
C THR A 436 -14.37 -7.32 -21.11
N PHE A 437 -13.24 -7.29 -20.41
CA PHE A 437 -12.41 -6.12 -20.24
C PHE A 437 -11.00 -6.38 -20.76
N ALA A 438 -10.41 -5.38 -21.41
CA ALA A 438 -9.04 -5.42 -21.89
C ALA A 438 -8.30 -4.14 -21.50
N ARG A 439 -6.99 -4.26 -21.33
CA ARG A 439 -6.07 -3.16 -21.06
C ARG A 439 -5.14 -3.00 -22.25
N ILE A 440 -5.11 -1.81 -22.85
CA ILE A 440 -4.10 -1.44 -23.86
C ILE A 440 -2.71 -1.52 -23.20
N VAL A 441 -1.69 -2.03 -23.90
CA VAL A 441 -0.32 -2.10 -23.37
C VAL A 441 0.29 -0.70 -23.24
N ARG A 442 0.18 0.13 -24.28
CA ARG A 442 0.64 1.53 -24.29
C ARG A 442 -0.34 2.46 -25.02
N PRO A 443 -0.93 3.46 -24.34
CA PRO A 443 -0.87 3.71 -22.89
C PRO A 443 -1.70 2.67 -22.10
N PRO A 444 -1.38 2.39 -20.82
CA PRO A 444 -2.04 1.35 -20.01
C PRO A 444 -3.47 1.75 -19.60
N VAL A 445 -4.40 1.61 -20.54
CA VAL A 445 -5.80 2.04 -20.41
C VAL A 445 -6.76 0.85 -20.44
N ASP A 446 -7.57 0.73 -19.39
CA ASP A 446 -8.61 -0.29 -19.28
C ASP A 446 -9.91 0.14 -19.97
N GLY A 447 -10.52 -0.76 -20.75
CA GLY A 447 -11.81 -0.57 -21.40
C GLY A 447 -12.59 -1.87 -21.55
N MET A 448 -13.86 -1.76 -21.96
CA MET A 448 -14.74 -2.89 -22.19
C MET A 448 -14.65 -3.33 -23.65
N VAL A 449 -14.49 -4.62 -23.91
CA VAL A 449 -14.60 -5.18 -25.27
C VAL A 449 -16.08 -5.46 -25.49
N VAL A 450 -16.70 -4.72 -26.41
CA VAL A 450 -18.17 -4.76 -26.68
C VAL A 450 -18.52 -5.44 -27.99
N LYS A 451 -17.51 -5.78 -28.79
CA LYS A 451 -17.66 -6.50 -30.06
C LYS A 451 -16.56 -7.55 -30.18
N ARG A 452 -16.95 -8.71 -30.72
CA ARG A 452 -16.06 -9.87 -30.96
C ARG A 452 -15.34 -10.36 -29.69
N GLU A 453 -15.99 -10.22 -28.53
CA GLU A 453 -15.43 -10.60 -27.22
C GLU A 453 -15.51 -12.10 -26.89
N ARG A 454 -16.29 -12.87 -27.67
CA ARG A 454 -16.57 -14.28 -27.37
C ARG A 454 -15.30 -15.12 -27.45
N GLY A 455 -15.07 -15.93 -26.41
CA GLY A 455 -13.92 -16.84 -26.33
C GLY A 455 -12.65 -16.21 -25.78
N LEU A 456 -12.66 -14.90 -25.50
CA LEU A 456 -11.53 -14.25 -24.83
C LEU A 456 -11.39 -14.75 -23.39
N LYS A 457 -10.15 -14.96 -22.94
CA LYS A 457 -9.81 -15.40 -21.58
C LYS A 457 -8.91 -14.39 -20.88
N VAL A 458 -8.96 -14.34 -19.55
CA VAL A 458 -8.04 -13.50 -18.75
C VAL A 458 -6.59 -13.91 -19.02
N GLY A 459 -5.74 -12.92 -19.28
CA GLY A 459 -4.33 -13.09 -19.65
C GLY A 459 -4.07 -13.25 -21.15
N GLN A 460 -5.11 -13.37 -21.97
CA GLN A 460 -4.93 -13.48 -23.42
C GLN A 460 -4.51 -12.13 -24.04
N HIS A 461 -3.46 -12.15 -24.85
CA HIS A 461 -3.09 -11.03 -25.70
C HIS A 461 -4.06 -10.92 -26.89
N ALA A 462 -4.51 -9.70 -27.17
CA ALA A 462 -5.46 -9.41 -28.24
C ALA A 462 -5.11 -8.07 -28.89
N ARG A 463 -5.55 -7.89 -30.14
CA ARG A 463 -5.60 -6.57 -30.76
C ARG A 463 -7.00 -6.00 -30.64
N VAL A 464 -7.09 -4.74 -30.24
CA VAL A 464 -8.36 -4.05 -30.02
C VAL A 464 -8.40 -2.74 -30.78
N LYS A 465 -9.56 -2.43 -31.37
CA LYS A 465 -9.86 -1.13 -31.97
C LYS A 465 -10.68 -0.28 -31.01
N LEU A 466 -10.26 0.96 -30.75
CA LEU A 466 -11.04 1.91 -29.97
C LEU A 466 -12.28 2.37 -30.76
N LEU A 467 -13.47 2.13 -30.21
CA LEU A 467 -14.74 2.46 -30.87
C LEU A 467 -15.34 3.77 -30.36
N SER A 468 -15.34 3.97 -29.05
CA SER A 468 -15.96 5.11 -28.40
C SER A 468 -15.34 5.37 -27.03
N VAL A 469 -15.44 6.62 -26.60
CA VAL A 469 -15.18 7.04 -25.22
C VAL A 469 -16.34 7.89 -24.70
N ASP A 470 -16.65 7.75 -23.42
CA ASP A 470 -17.55 8.65 -22.69
C ASP A 470 -16.83 9.08 -21.39
N PRO A 471 -16.17 10.25 -21.41
CA PRO A 471 -15.47 10.78 -20.25
C PRO A 471 -16.35 11.01 -19.02
N ALA A 472 -17.63 11.37 -19.19
CA ALA A 472 -18.52 11.64 -18.05
C ALA A 472 -18.81 10.36 -17.26
N ARG A 473 -18.85 9.22 -17.95
CA ARG A 473 -19.07 7.90 -17.34
C ARG A 473 -17.78 7.12 -17.08
N GLY A 474 -16.65 7.60 -17.60
CA GLY A 474 -15.37 6.87 -17.62
C GLY A 474 -15.48 5.59 -18.46
N PHE A 475 -16.20 5.62 -19.58
CA PHE A 475 -16.35 4.45 -20.45
C PHE A 475 -15.40 4.55 -21.65
N ILE A 476 -14.82 3.41 -22.00
CA ILE A 476 -13.92 3.23 -23.14
C ILE A 476 -14.31 1.88 -23.73
N ASP A 477 -14.75 1.87 -24.98
CA ASP A 477 -15.26 0.68 -25.64
C ASP A 477 -14.34 0.24 -26.78
N PHE A 478 -14.05 -1.05 -26.80
CA PHE A 478 -13.18 -1.71 -27.75
C PHE A 478 -13.94 -2.74 -28.60
N ALA A 479 -13.45 -2.97 -29.82
CA ALA A 479 -13.73 -4.20 -30.56
C ALA A 479 -12.45 -5.03 -30.63
N ALA A 480 -12.51 -6.32 -30.30
CA ALA A 480 -11.42 -7.24 -30.64
C ALA A 480 -11.32 -7.35 -32.17
N THR A 481 -10.12 -7.36 -32.72
CA THR A 481 -9.90 -7.33 -34.18
C THR A 481 -9.25 -8.58 -34.70
#